data_AF-A0A8H2SIB5-F1
#
_entry.id   AF-A0A8H2SIB5-F1
#
_cell.length_a   1.000
_cell.length_b   1.000
_cell.length_c   1.000
_cell.angle_alpha   90.00
_cell.angle_beta   90.00
_cell.angle_gamma   90.00
#
_symmetry.space_group_name_H-M   'P 1'
#
loop_
_entity.id
_entity.type
_entity.pdbx_description
1 polymer ?
#
loop_
_entity_poly.entity_id
_entity_poly.type
_entity_poly.pdbx_seq_one_letter_code
_entity_poly.pdbx_strand_id
1 'polypeptide(L)' 'MAKLNIQETIREIETSFLKKDIPLLRIGDNVKVGVKIIEGNKERVQFYEGTIIAKKILL' A
#
# COMPACT_ATOMS: atom_id res chain seq x y z
N MET A 1 -14.82 -33.23 0.64
CA MET A 1 -14.36 -32.02 1.35
C MET A 1 -13.43 -31.28 0.41
N ALA A 2 -13.78 -30.08 -0.06
CA ALA A 2 -12.91 -29.34 -0.96
C ALA A 2 -11.61 -28.99 -0.23
N LYS A 3 -10.46 -29.30 -0.83
CA LYS A 3 -9.16 -28.96 -0.29
C LYS A 3 -8.91 -27.48 -0.60
N LEU A 4 -9.03 -26.62 0.41
CA LEU A 4 -8.73 -25.19 0.24
C LEU A 4 -7.25 -24.99 -0.05
N ASN A 5 -6.95 -24.30 -1.15
CA ASN A 5 -5.63 -23.73 -1.36
C ASN A 5 -5.53 -22.40 -0.61
N ILE A 6 -4.90 -22.47 0.56
CA ILE A 6 -4.79 -21.35 1.50
C ILE A 6 -4.08 -20.14 0.85
N GLN A 7 -3.07 -20.39 0.01
CA GLN A 7 -2.30 -19.33 -0.66
C GLN A 7 -3.16 -18.54 -1.66
N GLU A 8 -3.95 -19.24 -2.48
CA GLU A 8 -4.85 -18.59 -3.45
C GLU A 8 -5.93 -17.79 -2.75
N THR A 9 -6.50 -18.33 -1.67
CA THR A 9 -7.55 -17.65 -0.90
C THR A 9 -7.03 -16.35 -0.27
N ILE A 10 -5.83 -16.36 0.30
CA ILE A 10 -5.19 -15.16 0.85
C ILE A 10 -4.97 -14.11 -0.24
N ARG A 11 -4.43 -14.53 -1.40
CA ARG A 11 -4.15 -13.64 -2.52
C ARG A 11 -5.41 -12.98 -3.07
N GLU A 12 -6.52 -13.71 -3.17
CA GLU A 12 -7.80 -13.17 -3.62
C GLU A 12 -8.32 -12.07 -2.68
N ILE A 13 -8.22 -12.30 -1.37
CA ILE A 13 -8.61 -11.32 -0.35
C ILE A 13 -7.72 -10.08 -0.45
N GLU A 14 -6.39 -10.26 -0.45
CA GLU A 14 -5.41 -9.15 -0.53
C GLU A 14 -5.62 -8.29 -1.78
N THR A 15 -5.91 -8.91 -2.92
CA THR A 15 -6.12 -8.22 -4.20
C THR A 15 -7.26 -7.20 -4.12
N SER A 16 -8.29 -7.45 -3.31
CA SER A 16 -9.41 -6.51 -3.12
C SER A 16 -9.02 -5.21 -2.39
N PHE A 17 -7.94 -5.24 -1.60
CA PHE A 17 -7.41 -4.10 -0.86
C PHE A 17 -6.29 -3.35 -1.58
N LEU A 18 -5.77 -3.91 -2.69
CA LEU A 18 -4.74 -3.27 -3.50
C LEU A 18 -5.29 -2.11 -4.32
N LYS A 19 -4.59 -0.98 -4.29
CA LYS A 19 -4.88 0.15 -5.17
C LYS A 19 -4.34 -0.15 -6.56
N LYS A 20 -5.21 -0.09 -7.58
CA LYS A 20 -4.86 -0.40 -8.97
C LYS A 20 -4.10 0.74 -9.66
N ASP A 21 -4.30 1.98 -9.22
CA ASP A 21 -3.83 3.19 -9.90
C ASP A 21 -2.69 3.90 -9.14
N ILE A 22 -1.65 3.15 -8.76
CA ILE A 22 -0.42 3.73 -8.19
C ILE A 22 0.65 3.78 -9.30
N PRO A 23 1.36 4.91 -9.49
CA PRO A 23 2.46 4.98 -10.44
C PRO A 23 3.57 3.97 -10.10
N LEU A 24 4.36 3.57 -11.10
CA LEU A 24 5.51 2.72 -10.86
C LEU A 24 6.57 3.47 -10.04
N LEU A 25 6.75 3.08 -8.78
CA LEU A 25 7.72 3.69 -7.86
C LEU A 25 9.03 2.90 -7.81
N ARG A 26 10.15 3.60 -7.89
CA ARG A 26 11.52 3.09 -7.83
C ARG A 26 12.32 3.79 -6.73
N ILE A 27 13.37 3.11 -6.25
CA ILE A 27 14.35 3.73 -5.34
C ILE A 27 15.03 4.88 -6.10
N GLY A 28 15.13 6.04 -5.46
CA GLY A 28 15.63 7.28 -6.05
C GLY A 28 14.55 8.23 -6.55
N ASP A 29 13.31 7.78 -6.74
CA ASP A 29 12.22 8.67 -7.13
C ASP A 29 11.89 9.65 -5.98
N ASN A 30 11.62 10.91 -6.32
CA ASN A 30 11.03 11.87 -5.38
C ASN A 30 9.51 11.75 -5.43
N VAL A 31 8.87 11.65 -4.27
CA VAL A 31 7.44 11.41 -4.15
C VAL A 31 6.82 12.33 -3.11
N LYS A 32 5.54 12.67 -3.34
CA LYS A 32 4.69 13.33 -2.36
C LYS A 32 3.54 12.41 -1.97
N VAL A 33 3.50 12.02 -0.70
CA VAL A 33 2.55 11.04 -0.15
C VAL A 33 1.59 11.74 0.82
N GLY A 34 0.29 11.60 0.58
CA GLY A 34 -0.75 12.04 1.52
C GLY A 34 -1.09 10.94 2.51
N VAL A 35 -0.87 11.18 3.80
CA VAL A 35 -1.23 10.27 4.89
C VAL A 35 -2.49 10.79 5.57
N LYS A 36 -3.55 9.97 5.59
CA LYS A 36 -4.75 10.27 6.37
C LYS A 36 -4.45 10.06 7.85
N ILE A 37 -4.64 11.10 8.65
CA ILE A 37 -4.45 11.10 10.10
C ILE A 37 -5.83 11.31 10.74
N ILE A 38 -6.18 10.44 11.68
CA ILE A 38 -7.44 10.47 12.43
C ILE A 38 -7.08 10.60 13.90
N GLU A 39 -7.47 11.72 14.52
CA GLU A 39 -7.18 12.06 15.91
C GLU A 39 -8.51 12.31 16.63
N GLY A 40 -9.04 11.25 17.25
CA GLY A 40 -10.40 11.26 17.82
C GLY A 40 -11.45 11.51 16.73
N ASN A 41 -12.16 12.63 16.81
CA ASN A 41 -13.19 13.02 15.85
C ASN A 41 -12.69 13.91 14.70
N LYS A 42 -11.39 14.24 14.65
CA LYS A 42 -10.82 15.08 13.60
C LYS A 42 -10.08 14.22 12.58
N GLU A 43 -10.31 14.50 11.30
CA GLU A 43 -9.59 13.88 10.19
C GLU A 43 -8.85 14.94 9.37
N ARG A 44 -7.60 14.64 8.98
CA ARG A 44 -6.80 15.48 8.09
C ARG A 44 -5.92 14.63 7.18
N VAL A 45 -5.50 15.19 6.05
CA VAL A 45 -4.46 14.59 5.20
C VAL A 45 -3.18 15.39 5.39
N GLN A 46 -2.12 14.74 5.86
CA GLN A 46 -0.79 15.33 5.97
C GLN A 46 0.09 14.83 4.83
N PHE A 47 0.70 15.76 4.09
CA PHE A 47 1.61 15.43 3.00
C PHE A 47 3.05 15.32 3.51
N TYR A 48 3.74 14.27 3.05
CA TYR A 48 5.17 14.06 3.23
C TYR A 48 5.83 14.00 1.86
N GLU A 49 6.97 14.64 1.70
CA GLU A 49 7.69 14.71 0.43
C GLU A 49 9.15 14.31 0.63
N GLY A 50 9.69 13.51 -0.28
CA GLY A 50 11.06 13.04 -0.16
C GLY A 50 11.41 11.93 -1.16
N THR A 51 12.64 11.45 -1.05
CA THR A 51 13.19 10.43 -1.95
C THR A 51 12.98 9.03 -1.40
N ILE A 52 12.57 8.09 -2.25
CA ILE A 52 12.48 6.67 -1.89
C ILE A 52 13.88 6.11 -1.69
N ILE A 53 14.22 5.70 -0.46
CA ILE A 53 15.54 5.12 -0.13
C ILE A 53 15.56 3.59 -0.14
N ALA A 54 14.39 2.95 0.02
CA ALA A 54 14.27 1.49 0.06
C ALA A 54 12.88 1.07 -0.39
N LYS A 55 12.79 -0.11 -1.01
CA LYS A 55 11.54 -0.76 -1.39
C LYS A 55 11.63 -2.24 -1.03
N LYS A 56 10.81 -2.70 -0.09
CA LYS A 56 10.69 -4.14 0.20
C LYS A 56 9.84 -4.77 -0.90
N ILE A 57 10.43 -5.70 -1.65
CA ILE A 57 9.72 -6.56 -2.59
C ILE A 57 9.48 -7.87 -1.84
N LEU A 58 8.21 -8.21 -1.58
CA LEU A 58 7.89 -9.59 -1.20
C LEU A 58 8.04 -10.44 -2.47
N LEU A 59 8.92 -11.44 -2.40
CA LEU A 59 8.99 -12.53 -3.38
C LEU A 59 7.96 -13.61 -3.02
#